data_AF-F2D7D9-F1
#
_entry.id   AF-F2D7D9-F1
#
_cell.length_a   1.000
_cell.length_b   1.000
_cell.length_c   1.000
_cell.angle_alpha   90.00
_cell.angle_beta   90.00
_cell.angle_gamma   90.00
#
_symmetry.space_group_name_H-M   'P 1'
#
loop_
_entity.id
_entity.type
_entity.pdbx_description
1 polymer ?
#
loop_
_entity_poly.entity_id
_entity_poly.type
_entity_poly.pdbx_seq_one_letter_code
_entity_poly.pdbx_strand_id
1 'polypeptide(L)'
;MSLLRRRKQQQPPPPSPGDDSNGSDHDDKDKDKGNGKKPAEEQPSSSASGPPSKEAGRRAKAKWSCVDSCCWLVGCVCSSWWLLLFLYNAMPASFPQYVTEAITGPLPDPPGVKLQKEGLQAKHPVIFVPGIVTGGLELWEGHHCAEGLFRKRLWGGTFGDVYKRPLCWVEHMSLDNETGLDKPGIRVRPVTGLVAADYFVPGYFVWAVLIANLARI
;
A
#
# COMPACT_ATOMS: atom_id res chain seq x y z
N MET A 1 -41.96 9.70 -28.53
CA MET A 1 -43.16 9.06 -27.97
C MET A 1 -43.26 7.63 -28.50
N SER A 2 -42.79 6.64 -27.75
CA SER A 2 -43.29 5.27 -27.84
C SER A 2 -42.88 4.51 -26.57
N LEU A 3 -43.87 4.17 -25.77
CA LEU A 3 -43.76 3.51 -24.47
C LEU A 3 -43.70 2.01 -24.69
N LEU A 4 -42.57 1.36 -24.42
CA LEU A 4 -42.51 -0.10 -24.35
C LEU A 4 -42.71 -0.58 -22.92
N ARG A 5 -43.83 -1.29 -22.75
CA ARG A 5 -44.41 -1.80 -21.51
C ARG A 5 -43.72 -3.12 -21.10
N ARG A 6 -43.34 -3.16 -19.83
CA ARG A 6 -42.71 -4.22 -19.03
C ARG A 6 -43.35 -5.62 -19.18
N ARG A 7 -42.54 -6.68 -19.34
CA ARG A 7 -42.94 -8.08 -19.10
C ARG A 7 -42.38 -8.54 -17.75
N LYS A 8 -43.26 -9.00 -16.86
CA LYS A 8 -43.00 -9.44 -15.47
C LYS A 8 -42.57 -10.92 -15.51
N GLN A 9 -41.44 -11.25 -14.89
CA GLN A 9 -40.96 -12.63 -14.75
C GLN A 9 -41.54 -13.24 -13.46
N GLN A 10 -41.94 -14.51 -13.54
CA GLN A 10 -42.71 -15.25 -12.55
C GLN A 10 -41.75 -15.93 -11.55
N GLN A 11 -41.96 -15.75 -10.24
CA GLN A 11 -41.16 -16.37 -9.17
C GLN A 11 -41.59 -17.83 -8.92
N PRO A 12 -40.66 -18.77 -8.63
CA PRO A 12 -40.97 -20.13 -8.21
C PRO A 12 -41.45 -20.21 -6.74
N PRO A 13 -42.18 -21.29 -6.36
CA PRO A 13 -42.79 -21.43 -5.03
C PRO A 13 -41.77 -21.80 -3.92
N PRO A 14 -42.11 -21.54 -2.64
CA PRO A 14 -41.18 -21.71 -1.51
C PRO A 14 -41.07 -23.18 -1.03
N PRO A 15 -39.94 -23.57 -0.41
CA PRO A 15 -39.77 -24.88 0.23
C PRO A 15 -40.32 -24.94 1.67
N SER A 16 -40.76 -26.13 2.08
CA SER A 16 -41.25 -26.46 3.43
C SER A 16 -40.13 -26.71 4.45
N PRO A 17 -40.38 -26.57 5.77
CA PRO A 17 -39.33 -26.60 6.80
C PRO A 17 -39.04 -28.01 7.33
N GLY A 18 -37.77 -28.27 7.65
CA GLY A 18 -37.29 -29.44 8.39
C GLY A 18 -36.06 -29.05 9.21
N ASP A 19 -36.09 -29.41 10.49
CA ASP A 19 -35.13 -29.14 11.56
C ASP A 19 -33.71 -29.67 11.28
N ASP A 20 -32.68 -28.92 11.68
CA ASP A 20 -31.78 -29.31 12.79
C ASP A 20 -30.54 -28.40 12.92
N SER A 21 -30.43 -27.82 14.11
CA SER A 21 -29.24 -27.74 14.96
C SER A 21 -27.89 -27.16 14.45
N ASN A 22 -27.51 -26.09 15.17
CA ASN A 22 -26.17 -25.80 15.75
C ASN A 22 -25.26 -24.78 15.03
N GLY A 23 -24.80 -23.78 15.80
CA GLY A 23 -23.55 -23.05 15.50
C GLY A 23 -23.58 -21.51 15.60
N SER A 24 -23.19 -21.02 16.78
CA SER A 24 -22.31 -19.86 17.06
C SER A 24 -22.62 -18.42 16.60
N ASP A 25 -22.54 -17.56 17.62
CA ASP A 25 -21.95 -16.21 17.70
C ASP A 25 -22.68 -14.94 17.25
N HIS A 26 -22.86 -14.10 18.29
CA HIS A 26 -22.67 -12.66 18.41
C HIS A 26 -23.62 -11.62 17.78
N ASP A 27 -24.04 -10.75 18.72
CA ASP A 27 -24.14 -9.27 18.67
C ASP A 27 -25.44 -8.56 18.25
N ASP A 28 -26.01 -7.95 19.30
CA ASP A 28 -26.42 -6.55 19.44
C ASP A 28 -27.80 -6.03 18.94
N LYS A 29 -28.50 -5.49 19.96
CA LYS A 29 -29.22 -4.21 20.04
C LYS A 29 -30.76 -4.14 20.01
N ASP A 30 -31.21 -3.58 21.14
CA ASP A 30 -32.22 -2.54 21.36
C ASP A 30 -33.71 -2.88 21.27
N LYS A 31 -34.40 -2.84 22.43
CA LYS A 31 -35.35 -1.75 22.78
C LYS A 31 -36.04 -1.94 24.15
N ASP A 32 -35.79 -0.98 25.04
CA ASP A 32 -36.74 -0.16 25.82
C ASP A 32 -38.18 -0.68 26.11
N LYS A 33 -38.52 -0.90 27.40
CA LYS A 33 -39.57 -0.20 28.21
C LYS A 33 -40.24 -1.06 29.31
N GLY A 34 -40.42 -0.44 30.49
CA GLY A 34 -41.50 -0.69 31.46
C GLY A 34 -41.08 -1.49 32.72
N ASN A 35 -40.71 -0.86 33.84
CA ASN A 35 -41.51 -0.19 34.89
C ASN A 35 -42.37 -1.11 35.80
N GLY A 36 -42.22 -0.96 37.13
CA GLY A 36 -43.10 -1.52 38.16
C GLY A 36 -42.33 -2.14 39.36
N LYS A 37 -41.82 -1.37 40.34
CA LYS A 37 -42.51 -0.71 41.48
C LYS A 37 -42.95 -1.70 42.57
N LYS A 38 -42.40 -1.57 43.79
CA LYS A 38 -43.06 -1.81 45.10
C LYS A 38 -42.17 -1.37 46.29
N PRO A 39 -42.73 -1.11 47.49
CA PRO A 39 -43.02 0.26 47.91
C PRO A 39 -42.29 0.68 49.20
N ALA A 40 -42.52 1.94 49.56
CA ALA A 40 -42.07 2.63 50.75
C ALA A 40 -42.67 2.08 52.04
N GLU A 41 -41.91 2.22 53.14
CA GLU A 41 -42.44 2.36 54.49
C GLU A 41 -41.59 3.36 55.29
N GLU A 42 -42.24 4.47 55.62
CA GLU A 42 -42.26 5.16 56.92
C GLU A 42 -40.96 5.69 57.56
N GLN A 43 -40.89 7.03 57.66
CA GLN A 43 -40.27 7.69 58.81
C GLN A 43 -41.22 7.62 60.01
N PRO A 44 -40.69 7.73 61.24
CA PRO A 44 -40.98 9.00 61.93
C PRO A 44 -39.82 9.55 62.75
N SER A 45 -39.76 10.89 62.78
CA SER A 45 -39.49 11.75 63.95
C SER A 45 -38.12 11.59 64.65
N SER A 46 -37.34 12.63 64.94
CA SER A 46 -37.73 13.86 65.63
C SER A 46 -36.48 14.73 65.85
N SER A 47 -36.74 16.04 65.99
CA SER A 47 -36.04 17.03 66.83
C SER A 47 -34.54 17.35 66.61
N ALA A 48 -34.35 18.56 66.11
CA ALA A 48 -33.68 19.68 66.79
C ALA A 48 -32.14 19.80 66.79
N SER A 49 -31.73 20.93 66.19
CA SER A 49 -30.76 21.93 66.69
C SER A 49 -29.26 21.80 66.36
N GLY A 50 -28.72 22.88 65.78
CA GLY A 50 -27.29 23.23 65.75
C GLY A 50 -26.75 23.65 64.36
N PRO A 51 -26.24 24.89 64.17
CA PRO A 51 -25.60 25.34 62.93
C PRO A 51 -24.06 25.22 63.03
N PRO A 52 -23.26 25.72 62.05
CA PRO A 52 -22.73 24.98 60.92
C PRO A 52 -21.19 24.74 61.03
N SER A 53 -20.62 24.19 59.95
CA SER A 53 -19.19 24.09 59.60
C SER A 53 -18.49 22.77 59.95
N LYS A 54 -18.04 22.05 58.92
CA LYS A 54 -16.63 21.96 58.49
C LYS A 54 -16.51 20.96 57.34
N GLU A 55 -15.61 21.27 56.43
CA GLU A 55 -15.20 20.44 55.29
C GLU A 55 -14.98 18.98 55.69
N ALA A 56 -15.53 18.07 54.89
CA ALA A 56 -15.03 16.70 54.81
C ALA A 56 -14.95 16.33 53.33
N GLY A 57 -13.71 16.18 52.87
CA GLY A 57 -13.38 15.94 51.48
C GLY A 57 -14.09 14.72 50.89
N ARG A 58 -14.51 14.88 49.64
CA ARG A 58 -14.53 13.79 48.68
C ARG A 58 -13.73 14.24 47.48
N ARG A 59 -12.46 13.82 47.48
CA ARG A 59 -11.63 13.73 46.28
C ARG A 59 -12.45 12.93 45.27
N ALA A 60 -13.11 13.63 44.34
CA ALA A 60 -13.87 12.99 43.28
C ALA A 60 -12.85 12.21 42.46
N LYS A 61 -12.78 10.89 42.69
CA LYS A 61 -12.03 9.98 41.83
C LYS A 61 -12.69 10.10 40.45
N ALA A 62 -12.03 10.84 39.55
CA ALA A 62 -12.45 10.94 38.17
C ALA A 62 -12.58 9.51 37.64
N LYS A 63 -13.82 9.08 37.36
CA LYS A 63 -14.07 7.83 36.66
C LYS A 63 -13.55 8.04 35.25
N TRP A 64 -12.31 7.65 35.00
CA TRP A 64 -11.79 7.55 33.63
C TRP A 64 -12.73 6.64 32.85
N SER A 65 -13.37 7.18 31.83
CA SER A 65 -14.27 6.38 31.01
C SER A 65 -13.43 5.48 30.10
N CYS A 66 -13.98 4.33 29.73
CA CYS A 66 -13.37 3.46 28.71
C CYS A 66 -13.08 4.22 27.40
N VAL A 67 -13.88 5.27 27.13
CA VAL A 67 -13.74 6.17 25.98
C VAL A 67 -12.47 7.03 26.10
N ASP A 68 -12.12 7.53 27.30
CA ASP A 68 -10.89 8.30 27.52
C ASP A 68 -9.63 7.43 27.28
N SER A 69 -9.67 6.16 27.71
CA SER A 69 -8.58 5.21 27.48
C SER A 69 -8.46 4.79 26.00
N CYS A 70 -9.58 4.58 25.32
CA CYS A 70 -9.63 4.24 23.90
C CYS A 70 -9.13 5.40 23.01
N CYS A 71 -9.56 6.64 23.28
CA CYS A 71 -9.07 7.82 22.57
C CYS A 71 -7.58 8.09 22.84
N TRP A 72 -7.09 7.82 24.05
CA TRP A 72 -5.66 7.90 24.36
C TRP A 72 -4.85 6.84 23.60
N LEU A 73 -5.32 5.59 23.55
CA LEU A 73 -4.67 4.53 22.78
C LEU A 73 -4.63 4.85 21.29
N VAL A 74 -5.75 5.29 20.71
CA VAL A 74 -5.80 5.70 19.30
C VAL A 74 -4.86 6.89 19.04
N GLY A 75 -4.85 7.90 19.92
CA GLY A 75 -3.93 9.02 19.84
C GLY A 75 -2.46 8.61 19.93
N CYS A 76 -2.12 7.69 20.83
CA CYS A 76 -0.78 7.12 20.96
C CYS A 76 -0.37 6.32 19.73
N VAL A 77 -1.25 5.48 19.19
CA VAL A 77 -0.99 4.71 17.97
C VAL A 77 -0.80 5.65 16.78
N CYS A 78 -1.66 6.64 16.59
CA CYS A 78 -1.51 7.64 15.54
C CYS A 78 -0.22 8.45 15.71
N SER A 79 0.08 8.95 16.91
CA SER A 79 1.29 9.73 17.16
C SER A 79 2.55 8.90 16.95
N SER A 80 2.56 7.64 17.39
CA SER A 80 3.66 6.71 17.16
C SER A 80 3.82 6.40 15.68
N TRP A 81 2.72 6.19 14.95
CA TRP A 81 2.75 5.99 13.50
C TRP A 81 3.31 7.19 12.75
N TRP A 82 2.85 8.41 13.07
CA TRP A 82 3.35 9.64 12.47
C TRP A 82 4.82 9.90 12.82
N LEU A 83 5.21 9.62 14.06
CA LEU A 83 6.61 9.72 14.49
C LEU A 83 7.49 8.70 13.76
N LEU A 84 7.06 7.44 13.65
CA LEU A 84 7.80 6.41 12.90
C LEU A 84 7.89 6.75 11.42
N LEU A 85 6.82 7.27 10.81
CA LEU A 85 6.83 7.73 9.42
C LEU A 85 7.77 8.92 9.24
N PHE A 86 7.76 9.88 10.17
CA PHE A 86 8.70 10.99 10.16
C PHE A 86 10.14 10.51 10.31
N LEU A 87 10.41 9.61 11.26
CA LEU A 87 11.73 9.01 11.46
C LEU A 87 12.17 8.20 10.23
N TYR A 88 11.26 7.50 9.56
CA TYR A 88 11.56 6.76 8.33
C TYR A 88 11.95 7.70 7.18
N ASN A 89 11.24 8.81 7.02
CA ASN A 89 11.56 9.82 5.99
C ASN A 89 12.80 10.66 6.36
N ALA A 90 13.07 10.85 7.66
CA ALA A 90 14.24 11.54 8.18
C ALA A 90 15.48 10.63 8.25
N MET A 91 15.30 9.30 8.15
CA MET A 91 16.40 8.35 8.17
C MET A 91 17.18 8.49 6.85
N PRO A 92 18.46 8.89 6.90
CA PRO A 92 19.26 8.94 5.70
C PRO A 92 19.46 7.51 5.17
N ALA A 93 19.44 7.36 3.85
CA ALA A 93 19.65 6.07 3.17
C ALA A 93 20.99 5.39 3.51
N SER A 94 21.91 6.10 4.17
CA SER A 94 23.20 5.59 4.66
C SER A 94 23.13 4.82 5.98
N PHE A 95 22.03 4.91 6.76
CA PHE A 95 21.94 4.23 8.06
C PHE A 95 22.01 2.69 7.95
N PRO A 96 21.33 2.03 7.00
CA PRO A 96 21.50 0.59 6.79
C PRO A 96 22.93 0.20 6.42
N GLN A 97 23.63 1.05 5.67
CA GLN A 97 25.04 0.81 5.31
C GLN A 97 25.93 0.95 6.54
N TYR A 98 25.73 1.97 7.38
CA TYR A 98 26.49 2.16 8.62
C TYR A 98 26.32 1.00 9.60
N VAL A 99 25.09 0.53 9.83
CA VAL A 99 24.83 -0.62 10.71
C VAL A 99 25.46 -1.89 10.14
N THR A 100 25.36 -2.09 8.83
CA THR A 100 25.99 -3.23 8.16
C THR A 100 27.50 -3.19 8.32
N GLU A 101 28.14 -2.05 8.06
CA GLU A 101 29.58 -1.85 8.22
C GLU A 101 30.04 -2.05 9.68
N ALA A 102 29.26 -1.59 10.66
CA ALA A 102 29.55 -1.82 12.08
C ALA A 102 29.48 -3.30 12.48
N ILE A 103 28.64 -4.11 11.83
CA ILE A 103 28.46 -5.53 12.14
C ILE A 103 29.46 -6.40 11.34
N THR A 104 29.60 -6.16 10.05
CA THR A 104 30.37 -7.03 9.13
C THR A 104 31.77 -6.52 8.81
N GLY A 105 32.11 -5.31 9.26
CA GLY A 105 33.33 -4.62 8.86
C GLY A 105 33.20 -3.87 7.52
N PRO A 106 34.27 -3.22 7.06
CA PRO A 106 34.27 -2.47 5.81
C PRO A 106 33.97 -3.40 4.64
N LEU A 107 33.00 -3.03 3.80
CA LEU A 107 32.70 -3.80 2.61
C LEU A 107 33.93 -3.84 1.68
N PRO A 108 34.24 -4.99 1.07
CA PRO A 108 35.33 -5.07 0.10
C PRO A 108 35.06 -4.12 -1.07
N ASP A 109 36.13 -3.55 -1.61
CA ASP A 109 36.04 -2.69 -2.80
C ASP A 109 35.28 -3.41 -3.93
N PRO A 110 34.34 -2.73 -4.61
CA PRO A 110 33.76 -3.26 -5.83
C PRO A 110 34.86 -3.57 -6.86
N PRO A 111 34.69 -4.60 -7.71
CA PRO A 111 35.68 -5.01 -8.69
C PRO A 111 36.29 -3.87 -9.52
N GLY A 112 35.47 -2.92 -9.98
CA GLY A 112 35.92 -1.76 -10.75
C GLY A 112 36.90 -0.86 -9.99
N VAL A 113 36.63 -0.62 -8.71
CA VAL A 113 37.51 0.18 -7.83
C VAL A 113 38.79 -0.58 -7.55
N LYS A 114 38.71 -1.90 -7.32
CA LYS A 114 39.89 -2.75 -7.10
C LYS A 114 40.82 -2.71 -8.31
N LEU A 115 40.30 -2.94 -9.51
CA LEU A 115 41.09 -2.93 -10.75
C LEU A 115 41.70 -1.55 -11.03
N GLN A 116 40.97 -0.47 -10.74
CA GLN A 116 41.51 0.90 -10.82
C GLN A 116 42.70 1.11 -9.86
N LYS A 117 42.61 0.63 -8.61
CA LYS A 117 43.72 0.69 -7.63
C LYS A 117 44.93 -0.13 -8.05
N GLU A 118 44.73 -1.21 -8.80
CA GLU A 118 45.79 -2.01 -9.41
C GLU A 118 46.43 -1.31 -10.65
N GLY A 119 45.93 -0.14 -11.05
CA GLY A 119 46.46 0.65 -12.16
C GLY A 119 46.00 0.18 -13.54
N LEU A 120 44.96 -0.65 -13.61
CA LEU A 120 44.38 -1.11 -14.87
C LEU A 120 43.54 0.01 -15.51
N GLN A 121 43.54 0.03 -16.85
CA GLN A 121 42.80 1.01 -17.64
C GLN A 121 41.96 0.32 -18.72
N ALA A 122 40.87 0.97 -19.12
CA ALA A 122 40.04 0.49 -20.20
C ALA A 122 40.82 0.48 -21.53
N LYS A 123 40.93 -0.70 -22.15
CA LYS A 123 41.62 -0.88 -23.43
C LYS A 123 40.67 -0.91 -24.63
N HIS A 124 39.49 -1.48 -24.45
CA HIS A 124 38.53 -1.73 -25.52
C HIS A 124 37.15 -1.22 -25.15
N PRO A 125 36.37 -0.70 -26.13
CA PRO A 125 34.99 -0.36 -25.89
C PRO A 125 34.18 -1.62 -25.59
N VAL A 126 33.25 -1.51 -24.64
CA VAL A 126 32.32 -2.58 -24.27
C VAL A 126 30.94 -2.24 -24.82
N ILE A 127 30.32 -3.19 -25.52
CA ILE A 127 28.98 -3.07 -26.06
C ILE A 127 28.06 -4.01 -25.28
N PHE A 128 26.98 -3.46 -24.74
CA PHE A 128 25.93 -4.24 -24.09
C PHE A 128 24.80 -4.53 -25.06
N VAL A 129 24.51 -5.81 -25.25
CA VAL A 129 23.35 -6.28 -26.02
C VAL A 129 22.39 -6.96 -25.05
N PRO A 130 21.27 -6.31 -24.66
CA PRO A 130 20.30 -6.91 -23.75
C PRO A 130 19.62 -8.12 -24.41
N GLY A 131 19.24 -9.10 -23.59
CA GLY A 131 18.45 -10.25 -24.01
C GLY A 131 16.95 -9.95 -24.12
N ILE A 132 16.20 -10.96 -24.55
CA ILE A 132 14.79 -10.88 -24.99
C ILE A 132 13.84 -10.13 -24.05
N VAL A 133 13.98 -10.29 -22.72
CA VAL A 133 13.09 -9.65 -21.73
C VAL A 133 13.73 -8.45 -21.02
N THR A 134 15.00 -8.19 -21.25
CA THR A 134 15.81 -7.33 -20.36
C THR A 134 15.98 -5.90 -20.85
N GLY A 135 15.48 -5.57 -22.04
CA GLY A 135 15.43 -4.21 -22.55
C GLY A 135 14.12 -3.51 -22.21
N GLY A 136 14.17 -2.29 -21.67
CA GLY A 136 12.97 -1.48 -21.47
C GLY A 136 12.30 -1.07 -22.78
N LEU A 137 10.97 -1.02 -22.81
CA LEU A 137 10.18 -0.54 -23.94
C LEU A 137 9.28 0.62 -23.53
N GLU A 138 9.20 1.64 -24.37
CA GLU A 138 8.43 2.87 -24.13
C GLU A 138 7.45 3.17 -25.28
N LEU A 139 6.34 3.81 -24.93
CA LEU A 139 5.28 4.16 -25.88
C LEU A 139 5.59 5.47 -26.61
N TRP A 140 5.49 5.48 -27.93
CA TRP A 140 5.64 6.67 -28.79
C TRP A 140 4.34 7.07 -29.49
N GLU A 141 3.44 6.13 -29.70
CA GLU A 141 2.11 6.38 -30.24
C GLU A 141 1.17 5.28 -29.75
N GLY A 142 -0.06 5.64 -29.39
CA GLY A 142 -1.03 4.68 -28.91
C GLY A 142 -2.47 5.21 -29.01
N HIS A 143 -3.42 4.31 -28.83
CA HIS A 143 -4.85 4.62 -28.84
C HIS A 143 -5.28 5.40 -27.59
N HIS A 144 -6.53 5.88 -27.59
CA HIS A 144 -7.10 6.68 -26.50
C HIS A 144 -6.97 6.01 -25.11
N CYS A 145 -6.98 4.68 -25.03
CA CYS A 145 -6.80 3.99 -23.75
C CYS A 145 -5.39 4.18 -23.14
N ALA A 146 -4.39 4.56 -23.93
CA ALA A 146 -3.02 4.83 -23.53
C ALA A 146 -2.71 6.32 -23.38
N GLU A 147 -3.74 7.17 -23.33
CA GLU A 147 -3.56 8.61 -23.12
C GLU A 147 -2.80 8.88 -21.82
N GLY A 148 -1.82 9.79 -21.89
CA GLY A 148 -0.91 10.12 -20.80
C GLY A 148 0.26 9.14 -20.61
N LEU A 149 0.44 8.15 -21.49
CA LEU A 149 1.56 7.19 -21.48
C LEU A 149 2.66 7.48 -22.51
N PHE A 150 2.58 8.59 -23.25
CA PHE A 150 3.63 8.99 -24.20
C PHE A 150 5.00 9.13 -23.50
N ARG A 151 6.01 8.45 -24.06
CA ARG A 151 7.38 8.31 -23.54
C ARG A 151 7.47 7.72 -22.12
N LYS A 152 6.47 6.94 -21.71
CA LYS A 152 6.54 6.14 -20.49
C LYS A 152 6.86 4.69 -20.82
N ARG A 153 7.55 4.02 -19.90
CA ARG A 153 7.88 2.61 -20.02
C ARG A 153 6.63 1.75 -19.88
N LEU A 154 6.32 0.98 -20.92
CA LEU A 154 5.31 -0.08 -20.89
C LEU A 154 5.91 -1.41 -20.43
N TRP A 155 7.21 -1.60 -20.61
CA TRP A 155 7.98 -2.77 -20.18
C TRP A 155 9.28 -2.32 -19.52
N GLY A 156 9.65 -2.95 -18.39
CA GLY A 156 10.86 -2.60 -17.65
C GLY A 156 10.78 -1.25 -16.91
N GLY A 157 9.65 -0.99 -16.25
CA GLY A 157 9.40 0.19 -15.41
C GLY A 157 8.43 -0.11 -14.26
N THR A 158 7.77 0.90 -13.72
CA THR A 158 6.73 0.70 -12.69
C THR A 158 5.49 0.02 -13.28
N PHE A 159 5.15 -1.17 -12.76
CA PHE A 159 3.96 -1.92 -13.20
C PHE A 159 2.61 -1.25 -12.90
N GLY A 160 2.60 -0.13 -12.17
CA GLY A 160 1.37 0.55 -11.76
C GLY A 160 0.46 0.93 -12.93
N ASP A 161 1.01 1.30 -14.08
CA ASP A 161 0.20 1.67 -15.25
C ASP A 161 -0.31 0.44 -16.02
N VAL A 162 0.42 -0.69 -15.97
CA VAL A 162 -0.02 -1.99 -16.51
C VAL A 162 -1.24 -2.49 -15.74
N TYR A 163 -1.19 -2.45 -14.41
CA TYR A 163 -2.31 -2.93 -13.57
C TYR A 163 -3.57 -2.07 -13.68
N LYS A 164 -3.44 -0.77 -13.93
CA LYS A 164 -4.60 0.12 -14.12
C LYS A 164 -5.38 -0.21 -15.40
N ARG A 165 -4.68 -0.65 -16.45
CA ARG A 165 -5.26 -0.82 -17.80
C ARG A 165 -4.69 -2.07 -18.50
N PRO A 166 -4.95 -3.29 -17.99
CA PRO A 166 -4.32 -4.52 -18.49
C PRO A 166 -4.65 -4.82 -19.95
N LEU A 167 -5.91 -4.63 -20.36
CA LEU A 167 -6.32 -4.86 -21.75
C LEU A 167 -5.66 -3.87 -22.72
N CYS A 168 -5.54 -2.60 -22.32
CA CYS A 168 -4.86 -1.59 -23.12
C CYS A 168 -3.37 -1.92 -23.27
N TRP A 169 -2.73 -2.37 -22.19
CA TRP A 169 -1.32 -2.80 -22.23
C TRP A 169 -1.13 -3.98 -23.19
N VAL A 170 -1.97 -5.02 -23.10
CA VAL A 170 -1.90 -6.18 -24.01
C VAL A 170 -2.07 -5.73 -25.46
N GLU A 171 -3.03 -4.86 -25.75
CA GLU A 171 -3.25 -4.32 -27.08
C GLU A 171 -2.00 -3.61 -27.64
N HIS A 172 -1.36 -2.76 -26.83
CA HIS A 172 -0.19 -1.97 -27.23
C HIS A 172 1.11 -2.77 -27.29
N MET A 173 1.20 -3.89 -26.57
CA MET A 173 2.36 -4.79 -26.58
C MET A 173 2.22 -5.94 -27.60
N SER A 174 1.03 -6.13 -28.15
CA SER A 174 0.79 -7.16 -29.15
C SER A 174 1.30 -6.72 -30.51
N LEU A 175 2.00 -7.64 -31.19
CA LEU A 175 2.39 -7.46 -32.57
C LEU A 175 1.22 -7.74 -33.51
N ASP A 176 1.31 -7.21 -34.72
CA ASP A 176 0.45 -7.56 -35.84
C ASP A 176 0.78 -8.97 -36.34
N ASN A 177 -0.26 -9.79 -36.56
CA ASN A 177 -0.08 -11.22 -36.83
C ASN A 177 0.48 -11.52 -38.23
N GLU A 178 0.34 -10.59 -39.18
CA GLU A 178 0.81 -10.78 -40.55
C GLU A 178 2.20 -10.18 -40.76
N THR A 179 2.42 -8.96 -40.25
CA THR A 179 3.67 -8.22 -40.45
C THR A 179 4.71 -8.45 -39.35
N GLY A 180 4.28 -8.86 -38.15
CA GLY A 180 5.15 -8.97 -36.97
C GLY A 180 5.62 -7.62 -36.42
N LEU A 181 5.04 -6.51 -36.87
CA LEU A 181 5.38 -5.15 -36.42
C LEU A 181 4.36 -4.64 -35.38
N ASP A 182 4.60 -3.43 -34.88
CA ASP A 182 3.60 -2.71 -34.09
C ASP A 182 2.29 -2.58 -34.90
N LYS A 183 1.14 -2.74 -34.24
CA LYS A 183 -0.16 -2.58 -34.87
C LYS A 183 -0.39 -1.14 -35.37
N PRO A 184 -1.28 -0.91 -36.37
CA PRO A 184 -1.58 0.42 -36.87
C PRO A 184 -2.00 1.40 -35.77
N GLY A 185 -1.39 2.60 -35.74
CA GLY A 185 -1.66 3.62 -34.71
C GLY A 185 -1.01 3.34 -33.35
N ILE A 186 -0.13 2.34 -33.26
CA ILE A 186 0.70 2.06 -32.10
C ILE A 186 2.17 2.11 -32.53
N ARG A 187 3.02 2.72 -31.70
CA ARG A 187 4.48 2.65 -31.84
C ARG A 187 5.09 2.42 -30.48
N VAL A 188 5.76 1.29 -30.33
CA VAL A 188 6.56 0.96 -29.15
C VAL A 188 8.03 0.96 -29.56
N ARG A 189 8.89 1.56 -28.75
CA ARG A 189 10.31 1.70 -29.06
C ARG A 189 11.18 1.25 -27.90
N PRO A 190 12.39 0.76 -28.16
CA PRO A 190 13.35 0.52 -27.10
C PRO A 190 13.64 1.83 -26.38
N VAL A 191 13.72 1.74 -25.05
CA VAL A 191 14.25 2.83 -24.24
C VAL A 191 15.67 3.12 -24.72
N THR A 192 16.02 4.40 -24.78
CA THR A 192 17.33 4.81 -25.28
C THR A 192 18.43 4.73 -24.22
N GLY A 193 19.63 4.32 -24.64
CA GLY A 193 20.83 4.36 -23.81
C GLY A 193 20.96 3.23 -22.80
N LEU A 194 21.96 3.34 -21.92
CA LEU A 194 22.28 2.30 -20.92
C LEU A 194 21.15 2.08 -19.89
N VAL A 195 20.28 3.07 -19.70
CA VAL A 195 19.12 2.97 -18.80
C VAL A 195 18.06 1.97 -19.30
N ALA A 196 18.17 1.49 -20.54
CA ALA A 196 17.33 0.41 -21.04
C ALA A 196 17.74 -0.96 -20.47
N ALA A 197 18.99 -1.08 -20.00
CA ALA A 197 19.64 -2.34 -19.64
C ALA A 197 20.18 -2.36 -18.19
N ASP A 198 20.07 -1.26 -17.44
CA ASP A 198 20.59 -1.16 -16.07
C ASP A 198 19.73 -1.95 -15.07
N TYR A 199 18.52 -1.47 -14.83
CA TYR A 199 17.50 -2.01 -13.95
C TYR A 199 16.24 -2.24 -14.78
N PHE A 200 15.74 -3.47 -14.75
CA PHE A 200 14.47 -3.77 -15.38
C PHE A 200 13.30 -3.29 -14.51
N VAL A 201 13.40 -3.47 -13.19
CA VAL A 201 12.47 -2.90 -12.19
C VAL A 201 13.25 -2.53 -10.93
N PRO A 202 12.70 -1.67 -10.03
CA PRO A 202 13.34 -1.41 -8.75
C PRO A 202 13.68 -2.72 -8.03
N GLY A 203 14.95 -2.90 -7.66
CA GLY A 203 15.44 -4.11 -6.98
C GLY A 203 15.90 -5.25 -7.91
N TYR A 204 15.62 -5.20 -9.22
CA TYR A 204 16.11 -6.19 -10.18
C TYR A 204 17.15 -5.56 -11.12
N PHE A 205 18.42 -5.71 -10.74
CA PHE A 205 19.57 -5.25 -11.51
C PHE A 205 19.89 -6.24 -12.64
N VAL A 206 19.80 -5.79 -13.89
CA VAL A 206 20.20 -6.62 -15.03
C VAL A 206 21.69 -6.44 -15.26
N TRP A 207 22.09 -5.27 -15.76
CA TRP A 207 23.49 -4.93 -16.00
C TRP A 207 24.01 -3.78 -15.12
N ALA A 208 23.18 -3.20 -14.25
CA ALA A 208 23.55 -2.05 -13.43
C ALA A 208 24.86 -2.24 -12.65
N VAL A 209 25.06 -3.41 -12.04
CA VAL A 209 26.30 -3.71 -11.30
C VAL A 209 27.51 -3.76 -12.23
N LEU A 210 27.36 -4.35 -13.42
CA LEU A 210 28.45 -4.44 -14.39
C LEU A 210 28.80 -3.05 -14.95
N ILE A 211 27.79 -2.27 -15.33
CA ILE A 211 27.92 -0.89 -15.81
C ILE A 211 28.63 -0.03 -14.76
N ALA A 212 28.20 -0.12 -13.49
CA ALA A 212 28.81 0.64 -12.40
C ALA A 212 30.29 0.29 -12.17
N ASN A 213 30.68 -0.98 -12.33
CA ASN A 213 32.07 -1.40 -12.18
C ASN A 213 32.92 -1.00 -13.38
N LEU A 214 32.41 -1.13 -14.61
CA LEU A 214 33.13 -0.71 -15.81
C LEU A 214 33.30 0.81 -15.87
N ALA A 215 32.36 1.59 -15.35
CA ALA A 215 32.49 3.04 -15.25
C ALA A 215 33.59 3.51 -14.28
N ARG A 216 34.17 2.62 -13.47
CA ARG A 216 35.29 2.94 -12.56
C ARG A 216 36.67 2.79 -13.20
N ILE A 217 36.76 2.18 -14.38
CA ILE A 217 37.99 1.86 -15.11
C ILE A 217 38.01 2.63 -16.43
#